data_AF-A0A350XGI9-F1
#
_entry.id   AF-A0A350XGI9-F1
#
_cell.length_a   1.000
_cell.length_b   1.000
_cell.length_c   1.000
_cell.angle_alpha   90.00
_cell.angle_beta   90.00
_cell.angle_gamma   90.00
#
_symmetry.space_group_name_H-M   'P 1'
#
loop_
_entity.id
_entity.type
_entity.pdbx_description
1 polymer ?
#
loop_
_entity_poly.entity_id
_entity_poly.type
_entity_poly.pdbx_seq_one_letter_code
_entity_poly.pdbx_strand_id
1 'polypeptide(L)'
;MVQAFPKSLSFEELIADYGVRVAWRQPYRDRYELIDGELIDLEPTGSHEEVAAFLIRKFNVEIDCLCVRWFTPTRCLIKPLGQSTAFRPDVAILDKGAIANEPLWQQEPIITLGTSVKLVAEVVSTNWSNDYARKVEDYAALGIPEYWIVDYLGLGGRQFIEQSAKTPCLQTGVTA
;
A
#
# COMPACT_ATOMS: atom_id res chain seq x y z
N MET A 1 -7.21 0.73 18.07
CA MET A 1 -6.40 1.32 19.17
C MET A 1 -4.96 1.19 18.72
N VAL A 2 -4.31 2.29 18.31
CA VAL A 2 -2.94 2.23 17.78
C VAL A 2 -1.99 1.93 18.94
N GLN A 3 -1.39 0.74 18.97
CA GLN A 3 -0.27 0.47 19.86
C GLN A 3 1.01 0.90 19.16
N ALA A 4 1.56 2.04 19.58
CA ALA A 4 2.91 2.45 19.21
C ALA A 4 3.91 1.56 19.95
N PHE A 5 4.80 0.90 19.21
CA PHE A 5 5.90 0.14 19.80
C PHE A 5 7.02 1.12 20.23
N PRO A 6 7.58 0.99 21.45
CA PRO A 6 8.49 1.99 22.03
C PRO A 6 9.92 1.97 21.46
N LYS A 7 10.14 1.41 20.26
CA LYS A 7 11.47 1.27 19.66
C LYS A 7 11.44 1.73 18.22
N SER A 8 12.18 2.79 17.93
CA SER A 8 12.52 3.20 16.57
C SER A 8 13.31 2.08 15.90
N LEU A 9 12.78 1.53 14.81
CA LEU A 9 13.36 0.44 14.04
C LEU A 9 13.91 0.99 12.71
N SER A 10 15.11 0.59 12.31
CA SER A 10 15.60 0.89 10.96
C SER A 10 14.94 -0.01 9.91
N PHE A 11 15.02 0.38 8.64
CA PHE A 11 14.52 -0.46 7.56
C PHE A 11 15.32 -1.77 7.43
N GLU A 12 16.63 -1.74 7.66
CA GLU A 12 17.49 -2.92 7.68
C GLU A 12 17.12 -3.87 8.83
N GLU A 13 16.74 -3.33 9.98
CA GLU A 13 16.20 -4.11 11.10
C GLU A 13 14.82 -4.72 10.77
N LEU A 14 13.98 -4.02 10.00
CA LEU A 14 12.70 -4.55 9.50
C LEU A 14 12.91 -5.75 8.58
N ILE A 15 13.87 -5.65 7.64
CA ILE A 15 14.29 -6.73 6.73
C ILE A 15 14.86 -7.91 7.51
N ALA A 16 15.79 -7.65 8.45
CA ALA A 16 16.39 -8.71 9.26
C ALA A 16 15.37 -9.48 10.10
N ASP A 17 14.26 -8.84 10.47
CA ASP A 17 13.12 -9.45 11.17
C ASP A 17 12.08 -10.06 10.21
N TYR A 18 12.16 -9.77 8.91
CA TYR A 18 11.24 -10.23 7.88
C TYR A 18 11.37 -11.74 7.69
N GLY A 19 10.48 -12.50 8.35
CA GLY A 19 10.47 -13.97 8.32
C GLY A 19 11.17 -14.65 9.50
N VAL A 20 11.79 -13.91 10.43
CA VAL A 20 12.32 -14.47 11.67
C VAL A 20 11.22 -14.51 12.74
N ARG A 21 10.81 -15.72 13.14
CA ARG A 21 9.93 -15.93 14.31
C ARG A 21 10.67 -15.55 15.59
N VAL A 22 10.73 -14.26 15.92
CA VAL A 22 11.21 -13.82 17.24
C VAL A 22 10.22 -14.27 18.32
N ALA A 23 10.71 -15.04 19.30
CA ALA A 23 9.90 -15.70 20.33
C ALA A 23 9.09 -14.76 21.24
N TRP A 24 9.37 -13.46 21.23
CA TRP A 24 8.61 -12.42 21.95
C TRP A 24 7.54 -11.74 21.09
N ARG A 25 7.46 -12.06 19.79
CA ARG A 25 6.51 -11.50 18.83
C ARG A 25 5.42 -12.53 18.55
N GLN A 26 4.16 -12.15 18.77
CA GLN A 26 3.00 -12.99 18.45
C GLN A 26 3.08 -13.41 16.98
N PRO A 27 2.90 -14.71 16.65
CA PRO A 27 3.22 -15.28 15.34
C PRO A 27 2.30 -14.85 14.17
N TYR A 28 1.47 -13.81 14.34
CA TYR A 28 0.31 -13.55 13.48
C TYR A 28 0.16 -12.12 12.97
N ARG A 29 1.24 -11.32 12.90
CA ARG A 29 1.14 -9.96 12.36
C ARG A 29 2.24 -9.70 11.34
N ASP A 30 1.98 -10.09 10.10
CA ASP A 30 2.72 -9.64 8.91
C ASP A 30 2.18 -8.28 8.39
N ARG A 31 1.51 -7.50 9.26
CA ARG A 31 0.62 -6.38 8.89
C ARG A 31 1.13 -5.03 9.42
N TYR A 32 2.44 -4.83 9.33
CA TYR A 32 3.08 -3.62 9.82
C TYR A 32 3.54 -2.73 8.68
N GLU A 33 3.44 -1.42 8.90
CA GLU A 33 4.13 -0.39 8.14
C GLU A 33 5.24 0.22 9.00
N LEU A 34 6.29 0.71 8.34
CA LEU A 34 7.33 1.50 8.98
C LEU A 34 7.17 2.94 8.51
N ILE A 35 6.91 3.86 9.43
CA ILE A 35 6.77 5.29 9.14
C ILE A 35 7.69 6.06 10.09
N ASP A 36 8.71 6.75 9.55
CA ASP A 36 9.75 7.41 10.35
C ASP A 36 10.47 6.51 11.37
N GLY A 37 10.55 5.22 11.07
CA GLY A 37 11.14 4.24 11.97
C GLY A 37 10.19 3.78 13.08
N GLU A 38 8.94 4.24 13.11
CA GLU A 38 7.91 3.70 13.99
C GLU A 38 7.13 2.59 13.28
N LEU A 39 6.93 1.48 13.99
CA LEU A 39 6.17 0.35 13.50
C LEU A 39 4.69 0.54 13.83
N ILE A 40 3.85 0.69 12.80
CA ILE A 40 2.41 0.90 12.93
C ILE A 40 1.69 -0.40 12.55
N ASP A 41 0.83 -0.86 13.46
CA ASP A 41 -0.02 -2.05 13.25
C ASP A 41 -1.29 -1.70 12.49
N LEU A 42 -1.48 -2.34 11.34
CA LEU A 42 -2.72 -2.28 10.58
C LEU A 42 -3.65 -3.40 11.10
N GLU A 43 -4.73 -3.02 11.76
CA GLU A 43 -5.88 -3.91 11.99
C GLU A 43 -6.99 -3.59 10.98
N PRO A 44 -6.92 -4.15 9.76
CA PRO A 44 -8.05 -4.07 8.84
C PRO A 44 -9.23 -4.86 9.41
N THR A 45 -10.42 -4.29 9.29
CA THR A 45 -11.67 -4.99 9.61
C THR A 45 -11.96 -6.04 8.54
N GLY A 46 -12.84 -7.01 8.82
CA GLY A 46 -13.25 -7.99 7.79
C GLY A 46 -13.79 -7.32 6.52
N SER A 47 -14.53 -6.22 6.65
CA SER A 47 -15.03 -5.44 5.50
C SER A 47 -13.91 -4.79 4.69
N HIS A 48 -12.83 -4.36 5.34
CA HIS A 48 -11.66 -3.82 4.65
C HIS A 48 -10.98 -4.87 3.77
N GLU A 49 -10.78 -6.07 4.33
CA GLU A 49 -10.23 -7.21 3.60
C GLU A 49 -11.13 -7.64 2.42
N GLU A 50 -12.45 -7.66 2.62
CA GLU A 50 -13.41 -7.99 1.55
C GLU A 50 -13.30 -7.03 0.36
N VAL A 51 -13.13 -5.72 0.64
CA VAL A 51 -12.98 -4.70 -0.40
C VAL A 51 -11.64 -4.87 -1.13
N ALA A 52 -10.52 -5.02 -0.41
CA ALA A 52 -9.21 -5.25 -1.03
C ALA A 52 -9.22 -6.51 -1.91
N ALA A 53 -9.77 -7.61 -1.40
CA ALA A 53 -9.90 -8.86 -2.14
C ALA A 53 -10.79 -8.72 -3.39
N PHE A 54 -11.87 -7.95 -3.30
CA PHE A 54 -12.73 -7.64 -4.44
C PHE A 54 -11.95 -6.88 -5.53
N LEU A 55 -11.19 -5.85 -5.16
CA LEU A 55 -10.37 -5.07 -6.09
C LEU A 55 -9.33 -5.95 -6.78
N ILE A 56 -8.54 -6.71 -6.02
CA ILE A 56 -7.53 -7.64 -6.55
C ILE A 56 -8.17 -8.60 -7.56
N ARG A 57 -9.32 -9.18 -7.22
CA ARG A 57 -10.05 -10.08 -8.12
C ARG A 57 -10.44 -9.39 -9.43
N LYS A 58 -10.89 -8.13 -9.39
CA LYS A 58 -11.26 -7.38 -10.59
C LYS A 58 -10.06 -6.99 -11.43
N PHE A 59 -8.99 -6.53 -10.79
CA PHE A 59 -7.75 -6.20 -11.48
C PHE A 59 -7.12 -7.41 -12.15
N ASN A 60 -7.12 -8.59 -11.51
CA ASN A 60 -6.57 -9.79 -12.13
C ASN A 60 -7.36 -10.22 -13.37
N VAL A 61 -8.69 -10.10 -13.36
CA VAL A 61 -9.50 -10.33 -14.57
C VAL A 61 -9.09 -9.36 -15.69
N GLU A 62 -8.91 -8.08 -15.38
CA GLU A 62 -8.52 -7.08 -16.38
C GLU A 62 -7.09 -7.31 -16.89
N ILE A 63 -6.15 -7.66 -16.02
CA ILE A 63 -4.77 -8.01 -16.37
C ILE A 63 -4.75 -9.16 -17.39
N ASP A 64 -5.53 -10.22 -17.12
CA ASP A 64 -5.68 -11.36 -18.03
C ASP A 64 -6.30 -10.93 -19.36
N CYS A 65 -7.36 -10.12 -19.33
CA CYS A 65 -8.03 -9.60 -20.53
C CYS A 65 -7.10 -8.74 -21.40
N LEU A 66 -6.27 -7.90 -20.79
CA LEU A 66 -5.31 -7.04 -21.49
C LEU A 66 -4.08 -7.82 -22.00
N CYS A 67 -3.90 -9.08 -21.60
CA CYS A 67 -2.73 -9.89 -21.94
C CYS A 67 -1.39 -9.21 -21.57
N VAL A 68 -1.39 -8.44 -20.48
CA VAL A 68 -0.21 -7.77 -19.95
C VAL A 68 0.47 -8.64 -18.90
N ARG A 69 1.78 -8.50 -18.74
CA ARG A 69 2.55 -9.27 -17.75
C ARG A 69 2.57 -8.55 -16.40
N TRP A 70 1.41 -8.17 -15.90
CA TRP A 70 1.28 -7.55 -14.58
C TRP A 70 0.82 -8.57 -13.55
N PHE A 71 1.00 -8.28 -12.26
CA PHE A 71 0.53 -9.16 -11.20
C PHE A 71 0.29 -8.40 -9.90
N THR A 72 -0.53 -8.98 -9.02
CA THR A 72 -0.85 -8.41 -7.70
C THR A 72 -0.11 -9.18 -6.59
N PRO A 73 0.96 -8.63 -5.99
CA PRO A 73 1.56 -9.24 -4.80
C PRO A 73 0.61 -9.15 -3.61
N THR A 74 0.70 -10.11 -2.69
CA THR A 74 -0.15 -10.15 -1.49
C THR A 74 0.49 -9.52 -0.26
N ARG A 75 1.82 -9.33 -0.27
CA ARG A 75 2.60 -8.94 0.92
C ARG A 75 3.80 -8.05 0.60
N CYS A 76 3.80 -7.34 -0.54
CA CYS A 76 4.94 -6.51 -0.87
C CYS A 76 5.04 -5.28 0.04
N LEU A 77 6.26 -4.77 0.19
CA LEU A 77 6.51 -3.44 0.74
C LEU A 77 6.92 -2.49 -0.37
N ILE A 78 6.49 -1.23 -0.29
CA ILE A 78 6.96 -0.15 -1.15
C ILE A 78 7.83 0.77 -0.27
N LYS A 79 9.07 0.99 -0.69
CA LYS A 79 10.04 1.84 -0.01
C LYS A 79 10.28 3.12 -0.81
N PRO A 80 9.69 4.26 -0.41
CA PRO A 80 10.03 5.57 -0.96
C PRO A 80 11.47 5.98 -0.65
N LEU A 81 11.94 7.05 -1.29
CA LEU A 81 13.26 7.65 -1.07
C LEU A 81 13.38 8.21 0.36
N GLY A 82 13.84 7.39 1.30
CA GLY A 82 14.06 7.73 2.71
C GLY A 82 14.50 6.49 3.50
N GLN A 83 15.34 6.66 4.53
CA GLN A 83 15.95 5.50 5.22
C GLN A 83 14.95 4.72 6.09
N SER A 84 13.87 5.35 6.57
CA SER A 84 13.05 4.81 7.66
C SER A 84 11.55 4.64 7.34
N THR A 85 11.16 4.70 6.06
CA THR A 85 9.76 4.48 5.65
C THR A 85 9.62 3.30 4.69
N ALA A 86 8.64 2.45 4.93
CA ALA A 86 8.20 1.38 4.04
C ALA A 86 6.69 1.14 4.26
N PHE A 87 5.93 1.30 3.18
CA PHE A 87 4.48 1.12 3.19
C PHE A 87 4.09 -0.28 2.77
N ARG A 88 2.97 -0.76 3.31
CA ARG A 88 2.34 -2.01 2.91
C ARG A 88 1.00 -1.65 2.27
N PRO A 89 0.93 -1.54 0.93
CA PRO A 89 -0.31 -1.20 0.27
C PRO A 89 -1.33 -2.33 0.43
N ASP A 90 -2.61 -1.97 0.55
CA ASP A 90 -3.70 -2.95 0.52
C ASP A 90 -3.81 -3.66 -0.84
N VAL A 91 -3.60 -2.89 -1.91
CA VAL A 91 -3.53 -3.40 -3.28
C VAL A 91 -2.38 -2.74 -4.01
N ALA A 92 -1.55 -3.55 -4.66
CA ALA A 92 -0.57 -3.10 -5.62
C ALA A 92 -0.68 -3.91 -6.92
N ILE A 93 -0.44 -3.26 -8.05
CA ILE A 93 -0.25 -3.89 -9.35
C ILE A 93 1.18 -3.63 -9.80
N LEU A 94 1.93 -4.70 -10.04
CA LEU A 94 3.34 -4.63 -10.41
C LEU A 94 3.57 -5.14 -11.83
N ASP A 95 4.54 -4.53 -12.52
CA ASP A 95 4.94 -4.94 -13.86
C ASP A 95 6.07 -5.97 -13.81
N LYS A 96 5.79 -7.20 -14.23
CA LYS A 96 6.75 -8.30 -14.18
C LYS A 96 8.03 -8.00 -14.98
N GLY A 97 7.95 -7.20 -16.03
CA GLY A 97 9.12 -6.78 -16.80
C GLY A 97 10.03 -5.83 -16.02
N ALA A 98 9.44 -4.92 -15.25
CA ALA A 98 10.16 -3.94 -14.43
C ALA A 98 10.77 -4.56 -13.16
N ILE A 99 10.17 -5.63 -12.63
CA ILE A 99 10.67 -6.37 -11.46
C ILE A 99 12.13 -6.82 -11.61
N ALA A 100 12.61 -7.09 -12.83
CA ALA A 100 14.00 -7.48 -13.06
C ALA A 100 15.01 -6.40 -12.62
N ASN A 101 14.57 -5.13 -12.51
CA ASN A 101 15.39 -4.01 -12.09
C ASN A 101 15.27 -3.72 -10.59
N GLU A 102 14.39 -4.42 -9.86
CA GLU A 102 14.25 -4.22 -8.42
C GLU A 102 15.41 -4.89 -7.67
N PRO A 103 16.19 -4.12 -6.89
CA PRO A 103 17.39 -4.63 -6.24
C PRO A 103 17.10 -5.67 -5.14
N LEU A 104 15.94 -5.57 -4.49
CA LEU A 104 15.60 -6.39 -3.31
C LEU A 104 14.64 -7.54 -3.63
N TRP A 105 13.94 -7.50 -4.78
CA TRP A 105 12.82 -8.39 -5.09
C TRP A 105 13.14 -9.90 -5.01
N GLN A 106 14.36 -10.30 -5.36
CA GLN A 106 14.77 -11.71 -5.33
C GLN A 106 14.89 -12.26 -3.91
N GLN A 107 15.18 -11.41 -2.93
CA GLN A 107 15.34 -11.81 -1.54
C GLN A 107 14.02 -11.63 -0.80
N GLU A 108 13.39 -10.47 -0.98
CA GLU A 108 12.17 -10.08 -0.29
C GLU A 108 11.26 -9.29 -1.22
N PRO A 109 9.93 -9.35 -1.07
CA PRO A 109 8.98 -8.67 -1.96
C PRO A 109 8.97 -7.15 -1.70
N ILE A 110 10.08 -6.47 -1.95
CA ILE A 110 10.27 -5.06 -1.69
C ILE A 110 10.45 -4.32 -3.02
N ILE A 111 9.69 -3.25 -3.18
CA ILE A 111 9.69 -2.36 -4.33
C ILE A 111 10.33 -1.04 -3.95
N THR A 112 11.29 -0.61 -4.74
CA THR A 112 12.06 0.63 -4.54
C THR A 112 11.98 1.56 -5.74
N LEU A 113 11.44 1.10 -6.87
CA LEU A 113 11.31 1.89 -8.09
C LEU A 113 9.82 2.10 -8.42
N GLY A 114 9.36 3.34 -8.53
CA GLY A 114 7.97 3.63 -8.91
C GLY A 114 7.61 3.10 -10.29
N THR A 115 8.59 2.96 -11.19
CA THR A 115 8.43 2.34 -12.51
C THR A 115 8.00 0.87 -12.47
N SER A 116 8.23 0.18 -11.35
CA SER A 116 7.79 -1.19 -11.13
C SER A 116 6.31 -1.31 -10.79
N VAL A 117 5.69 -0.19 -10.40
CA VAL A 117 4.30 -0.11 -9.95
C VAL A 117 3.44 0.48 -11.05
N LYS A 118 2.28 -0.14 -11.29
CA LYS A 118 1.25 0.37 -12.20
C LYS A 118 0.12 1.04 -11.46
N LEU A 119 -0.20 0.56 -10.26
CA LEU A 119 -1.26 1.11 -9.43
C LEU A 119 -1.01 0.73 -7.97
N VAL A 120 -1.30 1.65 -7.06
CA VAL A 120 -1.50 1.38 -5.64
C VAL A 120 -2.93 1.79 -5.25
N ALA A 121 -3.62 0.98 -4.48
CA ALA A 121 -4.87 1.37 -3.84
C ALA A 121 -4.83 1.10 -2.34
N GLU A 122 -5.30 2.06 -1.55
CA GLU A 122 -5.46 1.96 -0.11
C GLU A 122 -6.95 2.00 0.23
N VAL A 123 -7.42 1.03 1.00
CA VAL A 123 -8.80 0.93 1.45
C VAL A 123 -8.93 1.69 2.77
N VAL A 124 -9.93 2.55 2.90
CA VAL A 124 -10.08 3.38 4.11
C VAL A 124 -11.38 3.09 4.82
N SER A 125 -11.32 3.00 6.15
CA SER A 125 -12.47 2.70 7.01
C SER A 125 -12.82 3.84 7.97
N THR A 126 -11.85 4.49 8.64
CA THR A 126 -12.10 5.64 9.53
C THR A 126 -10.83 6.49 9.71
N ASN A 127 -10.99 7.79 10.04
CA ASN A 127 -9.93 8.69 10.52
C ASN A 127 -8.69 8.87 9.60
N TRP A 128 -8.93 8.92 8.28
CA TRP A 128 -7.90 8.86 7.22
C TRP A 128 -7.12 10.15 6.94
N SER A 129 -7.57 11.31 7.47
CA SER A 129 -7.09 12.63 7.03
C SER A 129 -5.59 12.88 7.22
N ASN A 130 -4.98 12.37 8.28
CA ASN A 130 -3.58 12.70 8.62
C ASN A 130 -2.58 11.69 8.02
N ASP A 131 -2.98 10.43 7.89
CA ASP A 131 -2.13 9.36 7.34
C ASP A 131 -2.00 9.43 5.81
N TYR A 132 -3.04 9.95 5.14
CA TYR A 132 -3.11 9.98 3.68
C TYR A 132 -2.23 11.06 3.03
N ALA A 133 -2.20 12.28 3.58
CA ALA A 133 -1.45 13.39 2.99
C ALA A 133 0.02 13.01 2.76
N ARG A 134 0.58 12.26 3.69
CA ARG A 134 1.96 11.78 3.63
C ARG A 134 2.18 10.70 2.57
N LYS A 135 1.31 9.68 2.50
CA LYS A 135 1.45 8.59 1.52
C LYS A 135 1.33 9.10 0.08
N VAL A 136 0.46 10.09 -0.17
CA VAL A 136 0.34 10.74 -1.49
C VAL A 136 1.67 11.32 -1.93
N GLU A 137 2.30 12.12 -1.07
CA GLU A 137 3.57 12.78 -1.38
C GLU A 137 4.68 11.77 -1.62
N ASP A 138 4.78 10.73 -0.78
CA ASP A 138 5.81 9.71 -0.90
C ASP A 138 5.62 8.82 -2.16
N TYR A 139 4.39 8.42 -2.48
CA TYR A 139 4.11 7.65 -3.71
C TYR A 139 4.30 8.49 -4.98
N ALA A 140 3.92 9.77 -4.95
CA ALA A 140 4.16 10.69 -6.05
C ALA A 140 5.66 10.95 -6.24
N ALA A 141 6.41 11.15 -5.16
CA ALA A 141 7.86 11.34 -5.19
C ALA A 141 8.60 10.09 -5.70
N LEU A 142 8.06 8.90 -5.43
CA LEU A 142 8.57 7.63 -5.97
C LEU A 142 8.28 7.47 -7.48
N GLY A 143 7.35 8.26 -8.02
CA GLY A 143 6.95 8.21 -9.43
C GLY A 143 5.92 7.12 -9.75
N ILE A 144 5.07 6.75 -8.79
CA ILE A 144 3.98 5.80 -9.03
C ILE A 144 2.92 6.47 -9.93
N PRO A 145 2.54 5.86 -11.06
CA PRO A 145 1.71 6.50 -12.06
C PRO A 145 0.22 6.55 -11.70
N GLU A 146 -0.24 5.76 -10.73
CA GLU A 146 -1.64 5.73 -10.33
C GLU A 146 -1.79 5.36 -8.85
N TYR A 147 -2.52 6.19 -8.10
CA TYR A 147 -2.78 6.01 -6.68
C TYR A 147 -4.25 6.25 -6.35
N TRP A 148 -4.90 5.27 -5.71
CA TRP A 148 -6.33 5.28 -5.42
C TRP A 148 -6.60 5.24 -3.91
N ILE A 149 -7.59 6.02 -3.48
CA ILE A 149 -8.25 5.85 -2.18
C ILE A 149 -9.57 5.15 -2.42
N VAL A 150 -9.78 4.03 -1.74
CA VAL A 150 -11.04 3.31 -1.80
C VAL A 150 -11.78 3.49 -0.48
N ASP A 151 -12.61 4.53 -0.44
CA ASP A 151 -13.54 4.76 0.66
C ASP A 151 -14.86 4.02 0.40
N TYR A 152 -14.96 2.83 0.98
CA TYR A 152 -16.15 1.98 0.84
C TYR A 152 -17.31 2.41 1.74
N LEU A 153 -17.06 3.28 2.73
CA LEU A 153 -18.11 3.82 3.61
C LEU A 153 -18.64 5.17 3.13
N GLY A 154 -17.94 5.83 2.19
CA GLY A 154 -18.32 7.14 1.65
C GLY A 154 -18.27 8.26 2.68
N LEU A 155 -17.40 8.15 3.69
CA LEU A 155 -17.21 9.13 4.77
C LEU A 155 -16.25 10.26 4.38
N GLY A 156 -15.40 10.01 3.39
CA GLY A 156 -14.43 10.91 2.80
C GLY A 156 -15.05 11.70 1.66
N GLY A 157 -15.57 12.88 1.98
CA GLY A 157 -16.05 13.76 0.92
C GLY A 157 -16.87 14.95 1.39
N ARG A 158 -16.20 16.01 1.84
CA ARG A 158 -16.77 17.37 1.78
C ARG A 158 -15.81 18.41 1.22
N GLN A 159 -14.50 18.18 1.27
CA GLN A 159 -13.51 19.13 0.76
C GLN A 159 -12.95 18.80 -0.63
N PHE A 160 -13.23 17.62 -1.18
CA PHE A 160 -12.79 17.20 -2.53
C PHE A 160 -13.94 16.69 -3.42
N ILE A 161 -15.19 16.79 -2.95
CA ILE A 161 -16.37 16.60 -3.79
C ILE A 161 -16.67 17.95 -4.44
N GLU A 162 -16.03 18.23 -5.58
CA GLU A 162 -16.57 19.27 -6.44
C GLU A 162 -17.95 18.83 -6.94
N GLN A 163 -18.89 19.76 -6.80
CA GLN A 163 -20.31 19.65 -7.12
C GLN A 163 -20.58 18.93 -8.44
N SER A 164 -21.03 17.68 -8.39
CA SER A 164 -22.05 17.17 -9.31
C SER A 164 -22.66 15.90 -8.75
N ALA A 165 -23.98 15.84 -8.86
CA ALA A 165 -24.83 14.98 -8.06
C ALA A 165 -24.76 13.50 -8.48
N LYS A 166 -24.68 12.64 -7.45
CA LYS A 166 -25.05 11.21 -7.39
C LYS A 166 -24.10 10.23 -8.09
N THR A 167 -23.65 9.24 -7.29
CA THR A 167 -23.12 7.88 -7.58
C THR A 167 -21.79 7.65 -6.83
N PRO A 168 -21.51 6.44 -6.26
CA PRO A 168 -20.23 6.16 -5.59
C PRO A 168 -19.08 6.42 -6.56
N CYS A 169 -18.18 7.33 -6.20
CA CYS A 169 -17.12 7.77 -7.11
C CYS A 169 -15.80 7.11 -6.71
N LEU A 170 -15.22 6.34 -7.63
CA LEU A 170 -13.79 6.03 -7.64
C LEU A 170 -13.04 7.36 -7.84
N GLN A 171 -12.19 7.74 -6.89
CA GLN A 171 -11.26 8.85 -7.09
C GLN A 171 -10.00 8.33 -7.76
N THR A 172 -9.87 8.60 -9.06
CA THR A 172 -8.58 8.52 -9.76
C THR A 172 -7.91 9.88 -9.59
N GLY A 173 -6.70 9.90 -9.05
CA GLY A 173 -5.93 11.13 -8.92
C GLY A 173 -4.53 10.95 -9.48
N VAL A 174 -4.33 11.26 -10.77
CA VAL A 174 -3.03 11.69 -11.34
C VAL A 174 -3.26 12.60 -12.55
N THR A 175 -2.69 13.80 -12.53
CA THR A 175 -2.15 14.58 -13.67
C THR A 175 -1.23 15.66 -13.04
N ALA A 176 -0.02 15.98 -13.51
CA ALA A 176 0.81 15.59 -14.66
C ALA A 176 2.29 15.69 -14.25
#